data_AF-A0A7J2ZLI2-F1
#
_entry.id   AF-A0A7J2ZLI2-F1
#
_cell.length_a   1.000
_cell.length_b   1.000
_cell.length_c   1.000
_cell.angle_alpha   90.00
_cell.angle_beta   90.00
_cell.angle_gamma   90.00
#
_symmetry.space_group_name_H-M   'P 1'
#
loop_
_entity.id
_entity.type
_entity.pdbx_description
1 polymer ?
#
loop_
_entity_poly.entity_id
_entity_poly.type
_entity_poly.pdbx_seq_one_letter_code
_entity_poly.pdbx_strand_id
1 'polypeptide(L)' 'MHPITKIIIGVFLVAASIYYIIKGIPGYLSPALPALIIVLKGIIPLLVIIFGTFIIWLELDELRFELELKKEKKKKKKIK' A
#
# COMPACT_ATOMS: atom_id res chain seq x y z
N MET A 1 10.71 -30.93 0.70
CA MET A 1 11.25 -30.05 -0.37
C MET A 1 12.45 -29.30 0.19
N HIS A 2 13.64 -29.48 -0.39
CA HIS A 2 14.87 -28.88 0.13
C HIS A 2 14.81 -27.34 0.03
N PRO A 3 15.26 -26.57 1.04
CA PRO A 3 15.22 -25.11 1.02
C PRO A 3 15.84 -24.49 -0.24
N ILE A 4 16.97 -25.04 -0.70
CA ILE A 4 17.67 -24.60 -1.91
C ILE A 4 16.78 -24.70 -3.16
N THR A 5 16.01 -25.79 -3.29
CA THR A 5 15.11 -25.98 -4.44
C THR A 5 14.05 -24.89 -4.52
N LYS A 6 13.50 -24.46 -3.38
CA LYS A 6 12.51 -23.37 -3.34
C LYS A 6 13.10 -22.04 -3.80
N ILE A 7 14.33 -21.75 -3.38
CA ILE A 7 15.04 -20.53 -3.78
C ILE A 7 15.26 -20.51 -5.29
N ILE A 8 15.74 -21.61 -5.87
CA ILE A 8 16.00 -21.71 -7.33
C ILE A 8 14.70 -21.52 -8.11
N ILE A 9 13.62 -22.18 -7.70
CA ILE A 9 12.30 -22.03 -8.34
C ILE A 9 11.82 -20.58 -8.25
N GLY A 10 11.97 -19.95 -7.08
CA GLY A 10 11.60 -18.55 -6.88
C GLY A 10 12.36 -17.61 -7.81
N VAL A 11 13.68 -17.76 -7.91
CA VAL A 11 14.53 -16.95 -8.80
C VAL A 11 14.12 -17.13 -10.26
N PHE A 12 13.88 -18.38 -10.69
CA PHE A 12 13.43 -18.66 -12.05
C PHE A 12 12.09 -18.01 -12.38
N LEU A 13 11.12 -18.09 -11.47
CA LEU A 13 9.81 -17.46 -11.63
C LEU A 13 9.92 -15.94 -11.72
N VAL A 14 10.76 -15.31 -10.91
CA VAL A 14 11.00 -13.86 -10.96
C VAL A 14 11.61 -13.47 -12.30
N ALA A 15 12.67 -14.16 -12.74
CA ALA A 15 13.34 -13.87 -14.00
C ALA A 15 12.40 -14.05 -15.21
N ALA A 16 11.63 -15.14 -15.24
CA ALA A 16 10.65 -15.39 -16.29
C ALA A 16 9.55 -14.32 -16.32
N SER A 17 9.06 -13.90 -15.16
CA SER A 17 8.02 -12.85 -15.05
C SER A 17 8.54 -11.50 -15.56
N ILE A 18 9.76 -11.13 -15.17
CA ILE A 18 10.41 -9.89 -15.63
C ILE A 18 10.60 -9.92 -17.16
N TYR A 19 11.09 -11.05 -17.70
CA TYR A 19 11.27 -11.22 -19.14
C TYR A 19 9.94 -11.05 -19.88
N TYR A 20 8.88 -11.69 -19.39
CA TYR A 20 7.54 -11.60 -19.97
C TYR A 20 7.00 -10.17 -19.97
N ILE A 21 7.17 -9.43 -18.86
CA ILE A 21 6.72 -8.03 -18.77
C ILE A 21 7.40 -7.17 -19.83
N ILE A 22 8.71 -7.32 -20.02
CA ILE A 22 9.51 -6.45 -20.88
C ILE A 22 9.44 -6.84 -22.36
N LYS A 23 9.65 -8.13 -22.66
CA LYS A 23 9.82 -8.63 -24.04
C LYS A 23 8.62 -9.43 -24.55
N GLY A 24 7.72 -9.84 -23.68
CA GLY A 24 6.68 -10.81 -24.05
C GLY A 24 7.28 -12.18 -24.38
N ILE A 25 6.44 -13.08 -24.88
CA ILE A 25 6.85 -14.38 -25.43
C ILE A 25 6.56 -14.35 -26.94
N PRO A 26 7.58 -14.31 -27.81
CA PRO A 26 7.39 -14.20 -29.25
C PRO A 26 6.43 -15.27 -29.78
N GLY A 27 5.40 -14.86 -30.52
CA GLY A 27 4.41 -15.77 -31.11
C GLY A 27 3.35 -16.33 -30.15
N TYR A 28 3.39 -16.00 -28.86
CA TYR A 28 2.41 -16.49 -27.88
C TYR A 28 1.78 -15.36 -27.06
N LEU A 29 2.60 -14.45 -26.50
CA LEU A 29 2.13 -13.39 -25.62
C LEU A 29 2.84 -12.07 -25.93
N SER A 30 2.07 -11.01 -26.14
CA SER A 30 2.61 -9.65 -26.24
C SER A 30 3.26 -9.22 -24.91
N PRO A 31 4.20 -8.26 -24.93
CA PRO A 31 4.79 -7.70 -23.71
C PRO A 31 3.70 -7.26 -22.73
N ALA A 32 3.80 -7.69 -21.47
CA ALA A 32 2.78 -7.40 -20.47
C ALA A 32 2.91 -6.01 -19.84
N LEU A 33 3.91 -5.22 -20.24
CA LEU A 33 4.13 -3.86 -19.73
C LEU A 33 2.86 -2.98 -19.77
N PRO A 34 2.07 -2.94 -20.86
CA PRO A 34 0.84 -2.14 -20.88
C PRO A 34 -0.20 -2.64 -19.87
N ALA A 35 -0.35 -3.95 -19.73
CA ALA A 35 -1.27 -4.56 -18.76
C ALA A 35 -0.85 -4.25 -17.32
N LEU A 36 0.45 -4.35 -17.01
CA LEU A 36 0.99 -3.96 -15.70
C LEU A 36 0.73 -2.48 -15.40
N ILE A 37 0.92 -1.61 -16.38
CA ILE A 37 0.62 -0.17 -16.24
C ILE A 37 -0.87 0.06 -15.96
N ILE A 38 -1.77 -0.65 -16.63
CA ILE A 38 -3.22 -0.55 -16.39
C ILE A 38 -3.56 -0.95 -14.95
N VAL A 39 -3.01 -2.06 -14.47
CA VAL A 39 -3.23 -2.52 -13.08
C VAL A 39 -2.70 -1.50 -12.08
N LEU A 40 -1.49 -0.99 -12.28
CA LEU A 40 -0.89 0.04 -11.43
C LEU A 40 -1.76 1.31 -11.42
N LYS A 41 -2.22 1.78 -12.59
CA LYS A 41 -3.12 2.94 -12.68
C LYS A 41 -4.44 2.72 -11.97
N GLY A 42 -4.95 1.49 -11.92
CA GLY A 42 -6.17 1.15 -11.19
C GLY A 42 -5.98 1.12 -9.67
N ILE A 43 -4.87 0.55 -9.19
CA ILE A 43 -4.64 0.33 -7.75
C ILE A 43 -4.07 1.57 -7.05
N ILE A 44 -3.26 2.39 -7.72
CA ILE A 44 -2.64 3.57 -7.10
C ILE A 44 -3.70 4.54 -6.54
N PRO A 45 -4.76 4.94 -7.28
CA PRO A 45 -5.80 5.80 -6.73
C PRO A 45 -6.51 5.22 -5.52
N LEU A 46 -6.77 3.90 -5.52
CA LEU A 46 -7.39 3.22 -4.38
C LEU A 46 -6.49 3.26 -3.15
N LEU A 47 -5.19 3.02 -3.32
CA LEU A 47 -4.21 3.14 -2.24
C LEU A 47 -4.14 4.58 -1.72
N VAL A 48 -4.16 5.58 -2.59
CA VAL A 48 -4.18 7.01 -2.20
C VAL A 48 -5.42 7.34 -1.39
N ILE A 49 -6.60 6.82 -1.77
CA ILE A 49 -7.82 7.00 -0.97
C ILE A 49 -7.65 6.39 0.42
N ILE A 50 -7.19 5.14 0.51
CA ILE A 50 -7.01 4.43 1.79
C ILE A 50 -6.03 5.20 2.69
N PHE A 51 -4.87 5.57 2.17
CA PHE A 51 -3.86 6.30 2.94
C PHE A 51 -4.31 7.71 3.28
N GLY A 52 -4.98 8.41 2.37
CA GLY A 52 -5.53 9.74 2.63
C GLY A 52 -6.58 9.74 3.73
N THR A 53 -7.51 8.77 3.69
CA THR A 53 -8.49 8.57 4.77
C THR A 53 -7.81 8.25 6.10
N PHE A 54 -6.78 7.40 6.08
CA PHE A 54 -6.03 7.06 7.28
C PHE A 54 -5.35 8.30 7.92
N ILE A 55 -4.74 9.16 7.10
CA ILE A 55 -4.11 10.41 7.57
C ILE A 55 -5.16 11.34 8.20
N ILE A 56 -6.30 11.55 7.53
CA ILE A 56 -7.39 12.39 8.07
C ILE A 56 -7.91 11.82 9.39
N TRP A 57 -8.06 10.50 9.46
CA TRP A 57 -8.53 9.83 10.67
C TRP A 57 -7.58 10.05 11.85
N LEU A 58 -6.26 9.95 11.64
CA LEU A 58 -5.26 10.24 12.67
C LEU A 58 -5.35 11.69 13.18
N GLU A 59 -5.44 12.66 12.28
CA GLU A 59 -5.55 14.08 12.65
C GLU A 59 -6.84 14.36 13.44
N LEU A 60 -7.95 13.74 13.05
CA LEU A 60 -9.22 13.87 13.76
C LEU A 60 -9.15 13.29 15.18
N ASP A 61 -8.37 12.23 15.38
CA ASP A 61 -8.17 11.63 16.70
C ASP A 61 -7.37 12.57 17.62
N GLU A 62 -6.30 13.17 17.09
CA GLU A 62 -5.46 14.12 17.82
C GLU A 62 -6.24 15.39 18.21
N LEU A 63 -7.04 15.93 17.29
CA LEU A 63 -7.93 17.07 17.56
C LEU A 63 -8.95 16.76 18.66
N ARG A 64 -9.52 15.55 18.67
CA ARG A 64 -10.47 15.12 19.72
C ARG A 64 -9.77 15.05 21.08
N PHE A 65 -8.58 14.48 21.14
CA PHE A 65 -7.78 14.38 22.35
C PHE A 65 -7.45 15.76 22.93
N GLU A 66 -7.05 16.71 22.09
CA GLU A 66 -6.81 18.10 22.53
C GLU A 66 -8.05 18.74 23.15
N LEU A 67 -9.22 18.55 22.54
CA LEU A 67 -10.48 19.11 23.02
C LEU A 67 -10.88 18.51 24.38
N GLU A 68 -10.66 17.21 24.58
CA GLU A 68 -10.90 16.52 25.84
C GLU A 68 -9.98 17.05 26.95
N LEU A 69 -8.67 17.17 26.68
CA LEU A 69 -7.70 17.76 27.61
C LEU A 69 -8.06 19.20 28.01
N LYS A 70 -8.49 20.02 27.05
CA LYS A 70 -8.93 21.40 27.33
C LYS A 70 -10.18 21.43 28.21
N LYS A 71 -11.13 20.51 28.00
CA LYS A 71 -12.35 20.39 28.83
C LYS A 71 -12.00 19.98 30.26
N GLU A 72 -11.11 19.01 30.46
CA GLU A 72 -10.70 18.58 31.80
C GLU A 72 -9.98 19.69 32.57
N LYS A 73 -9.03 20.39 31.93
CA LYS A 73 -8.32 21.53 32.55
C LYS A 73 -9.29 22.62 33.01
N LYS A 74 -10.32 22.93 32.21
CA LYS A 74 -11.37 23.91 32.58
C LYS A 74 -12.22 23.44 33.76
N LYS A 75 -12.59 22.15 33.83
CA LYS A 75 -13.33 21.60 34.98
C LYS A 75 -12.51 21.70 36.26
N LYS A 76 -11.24 21.30 36.25
CA LYS A 76 -10.35 21.41 37.42
C LYS A 76 -10.16 22.85 37.92
N LYS A 77 -10.12 23.83 37.03
CA LYS A 77 -10.04 25.26 37.40
C LYS A 77 -11.29 25.83 38.04
N LYS A 78 -12.49 25.25 37.81
CA LYS A 78 -13.74 25.71 38.43
C LYS A 78 -13.99 25.10 39.82
N ILE A 79 -13.28 24.03 40.17
CA ILE A 79 -13.45 23.30 41.44
C ILE A 79 -12.46 23.81 42.51
N LYS A 80 -11.39 24.48 42.09
CA LYS A 80 -10.45 25.21 42.95
C LYS A 80 -10.89 26.65 43.12
#